data_AF-A0A7W0S3M0-F1
#
_entry.id   AF-A0A7W0S3M0-F1
#
_cell.length_a   1.000
_cell.length_b   1.000
_cell.length_c   1.000
_cell.angle_alpha   90.00
_cell.angle_beta   90.00
_cell.angle_gamma   90.00
#
_symmetry.space_group_name_H-M   'P 1'
#
loop_
_entity.id
_entity.type
_entity.pdbx_description
1 polymer ?
#
loop_
_entity_poly.entity_id
_entity_poly.type
_entity_poly.pdbx_seq_one_letter_code
_entity_poly.pdbx_strand_id
1 'polypeptide(L)'
;MRGSTTIVELLRRYPRGEAARLMARLHWPCAHCGGAFHEPLTLAAKRHRNDPRTVLTAFRALEEGGPGEELVQLAARKVAWRERP
;
A
#
# COMPACT_ATOMS: atom_id res chain seq x y z
N MET A 1 -8.15 9.42 -2.21
CA MET A 1 -6.71 9.31 -1.77
C MET A 1 -5.68 9.60 -2.89
N ARG A 2 -4.50 10.18 -2.58
CA ARG A 2 -3.41 10.47 -3.53
C ARG A 2 -2.20 9.54 -3.34
N GLY A 3 -1.37 9.37 -4.38
CA GLY A 3 -0.17 8.53 -4.31
C GLY A 3 0.96 9.10 -3.42
N SER A 4 0.94 10.41 -3.17
CA SER A 4 1.86 11.10 -2.27
C SER A 4 1.47 10.98 -0.79
N THR A 5 0.29 10.43 -0.48
CA THR A 5 -0.13 10.20 0.91
C THR A 5 0.84 9.23 1.57
N THR A 6 1.38 9.63 2.71
CA THR A 6 2.38 8.87 3.46
C THR A 6 1.75 7.75 4.26
N ILE A 7 2.54 6.74 4.64
CA ILE A 7 2.07 5.61 5.47
C ILE A 7 1.48 6.10 6.80
N VAL A 8 2.11 7.08 7.47
CA VAL A 8 1.60 7.66 8.72
C VAL A 8 0.28 8.40 8.53
N GLU A 9 0.10 9.14 7.43
CA GLU A 9 -1.18 9.78 7.12
C GLU A 9 -2.29 8.74 6.88
N LEU A 10 -1.98 7.62 6.23
CA LEU A 10 -2.93 6.52 6.06
C LEU A 10 -3.34 5.92 7.40
N LEU A 11 -2.37 5.61 8.27
CA LEU A 11 -2.66 5.03 9.58
C LEU A 11 -3.48 5.98 10.46
N ARG A 12 -3.21 7.30 10.41
CA ARG A 12 -4.01 8.32 11.11
C ARG A 12 -5.42 8.43 10.54
N ARG A 13 -5.59 8.30 9.23
CA ARG A 13 -6.89 8.39 8.55
C ARG A 13 -7.79 7.18 8.82
N TYR A 14 -7.21 6.01 9.07
CA TYR A 14 -7.92 4.76 9.36
C TYR A 14 -7.58 4.22 10.75
N PRO A 15 -8.04 4.89 11.83
CA PRO A 15 -7.61 4.60 13.21
C PRO A 15 -8.11 3.25 13.73
N ARG A 16 -9.11 2.63 13.08
CA ARG A 16 -9.56 1.27 13.41
C ARG A 16 -8.71 0.20 12.73
N GLY A 17 -7.61 0.57 12.06
CA GLY A 17 -6.60 -0.33 11.53
C GLY A 17 -6.91 -0.88 10.14
N GLU A 18 -7.86 -0.32 9.39
CA GLU A 18 -8.22 -0.77 8.04
C GLU A 18 -7.01 -0.69 7.09
N ALA A 19 -6.28 0.43 7.13
CA ALA A 19 -5.05 0.59 6.37
C ALA A 19 -3.97 -0.42 6.80
N ALA A 20 -3.79 -0.64 8.10
CA ALA A 20 -2.82 -1.60 8.62
C ALA A 20 -3.16 -3.04 8.21
N ARG A 21 -4.44 -3.42 8.26
CA ARG A 21 -4.92 -4.73 7.78
C ARG A 21 -4.69 -4.90 6.28
N LEU A 22 -4.97 -3.87 5.48
CA LEU A 22 -4.69 -3.92 4.05
C LEU A 22 -3.19 -4.07 3.78
N MET A 23 -2.33 -3.32 4.46
CA MET A 23 -0.86 -3.46 4.37
C MET A 23 -0.40 -4.89 4.70
N ALA A 24 -0.95 -5.50 5.75
CA ALA A 24 -0.65 -6.88 6.11
C ALA A 24 -1.05 -7.87 4.99
N ARG A 25 -2.23 -7.68 4.39
CA ARG A 25 -2.70 -8.50 3.25
C ARG A 25 -1.86 -8.31 1.97
N LEU A 26 -1.20 -7.16 1.82
CA LEU A 26 -0.24 -6.90 0.74
C LEU A 26 1.17 -7.44 1.04
N HIS A 27 1.36 -8.09 2.20
CA HIS A 27 2.64 -8.58 2.71
C HIS A 27 3.67 -7.46 2.91
N TRP A 28 3.24 -6.35 3.50
CA TRP A 28 4.11 -5.24 3.85
C TRP A 28 4.46 -5.34 5.34
N PRO A 29 5.63 -5.89 5.70
CA PRO A 29 6.08 -5.98 7.09
C PRO A 29 6.52 -4.58 7.60
N CYS A 30 5.61 -3.60 7.65
CA CYS A 30 5.93 -2.20 7.93
C CYS A 30 6.65 -1.97 9.27
N ALA A 31 6.44 -2.83 10.27
CA ALA A 31 7.20 -2.82 11.52
C ALA A 31 8.71 -3.01 11.31
N HIS A 32 9.11 -3.63 10.20
CA HIS A 32 10.50 -3.86 9.81
C HIS A 32 11.05 -2.80 8.84
N CYS A 33 10.24 -1.82 8.41
CA CYS A 33 10.67 -0.78 7.47
C CYS A 33 11.53 0.32 8.11
N GLY A 34 11.96 0.17 9.36
CA GLY A 34 12.98 1.03 9.99
C GLY A 34 12.63 2.51 10.13
N GLY A 35 11.34 2.86 10.15
CA GLY A 35 10.91 4.27 10.26
C GLY A 35 10.48 4.93 8.94
N ALA A 36 10.35 4.17 7.84
CA ALA A 36 9.83 4.68 6.57
C ALA A 36 8.33 5.09 6.59
N PHE A 37 7.74 5.32 7.77
CA PHE A 37 6.34 5.74 7.93
C PHE A 37 6.01 7.07 7.24
N HIS A 38 7.02 7.92 7.04
CA HIS A 38 6.87 9.19 6.32
C HIS A 38 7.02 9.03 4.79
N GLU A 39 7.24 7.82 4.28
CA GLU A 39 7.36 7.61 2.84
C GLU A 39 6.00 7.62 2.14
N PRO A 40 5.92 8.12 0.89
CA PRO A 40 4.71 8.03 0.08
C PRO A 40 4.28 6.58 -0.18
N LEU A 41 2.96 6.34 -0.20
CA LEU A 41 2.37 5.03 -0.46
C LEU A 41 2.90 4.37 -1.75
N THR A 42 3.04 5.14 -2.83
CA THR A 42 3.54 4.60 -4.11
C THR A 42 5.03 4.28 -4.08
N LEU A 43 5.82 4.91 -3.20
CA LEU A 43 7.22 4.57 -2.98
C LEU A 43 7.34 3.28 -2.16
N ALA A 44 6.56 3.15 -1.09
CA ALA A 44 6.44 1.91 -0.33
C ALA A 44 6.04 0.73 -1.24
N ALA A 45 5.05 0.93 -2.11
CA ALA A 45 4.62 -0.07 -3.08
C ALA A 45 5.79 -0.57 -3.95
N LYS A 46 6.62 0.34 -4.47
CA LYS A 46 7.81 -0.03 -5.26
C LYS A 46 8.82 -0.83 -4.44
N ARG A 47 9.12 -0.41 -3.21
CA ARG A 47 10.05 -1.10 -2.30
C ARG A 47 9.59 -2.53 -2.00
N HIS A 48 8.29 -2.73 -1.86
CA HIS A 48 7.69 -4.04 -1.69
C HIS A 48 7.45 -4.80 -3.00
N ARG A 49 7.94 -4.27 -4.13
CA ARG A 49 7.78 -4.82 -5.48
C ARG A 49 6.33 -5.03 -5.90
N ASN A 50 5.41 -4.18 -5.46
CA ASN A 50 4.02 -4.18 -5.89
C ASN A 50 3.77 -3.07 -6.93
N ASP A 51 2.77 -3.22 -7.80
CA ASP A 51 2.39 -2.16 -8.74
C ASP A 51 1.79 -0.95 -7.99
N PRO A 52 2.38 0.25 -8.08
CA PRO A 52 1.91 1.42 -7.32
C PRO A 52 0.51 1.89 -7.71
N ARG A 53 0.08 1.65 -8.96
CA ARG A 53 -1.26 2.06 -9.42
C ARG A 53 -2.30 1.14 -8.81
N THR A 54 -2.11 -0.17 -8.90
CA THR A 54 -3.00 -1.17 -8.30
C THR A 54 -3.06 -1.01 -6.78
N VAL A 55 -1.92 -0.80 -6.11
CA VAL A 55 -1.89 -0.52 -4.68
C VAL A 55 -2.69 0.75 -4.35
N LEU A 56 -2.47 1.84 -5.08
CA LEU A 56 -3.21 3.07 -4.86
C LEU A 56 -4.73 2.86 -5.04
N THR A 57 -5.15 2.07 -6.02
CA THR A 57 -6.55 1.71 -6.21
C THR A 57 -7.11 0.91 -5.02
N ALA A 58 -6.37 -0.07 -4.50
CA ALA A 58 -6.79 -0.84 -3.33
C ALA A 58 -6.98 0.04 -2.08
N PHE A 59 -6.09 1.01 -1.85
CA PHE A 59 -6.25 1.94 -0.73
C PHE A 59 -7.35 2.98 -0.96
N ARG A 60 -7.61 3.41 -2.21
CA ARG A 60 -8.76 4.26 -2.51
C ARG A 60 -10.09 3.56 -2.20
N ALA A 61 -10.18 2.26 -2.44
CA ALA A 61 -11.38 1.48 -2.12
C ALA A 61 -11.72 1.47 -0.62
N LEU A 62 -10.78 1.79 0.28
CA LEU A 62 -11.09 2.01 1.71
C LEU A 62 -12.05 3.19 1.94
N GLU A 63 -12.16 4.14 1.00
CA GLU A 63 -13.14 5.23 1.04
C GLU A 63 -14.57 4.72 0.78
N GLU A 64 -14.73 3.52 0.23
CA GLU A 64 -16.02 2.91 -0.18
C GLU A 64 -16.35 1.62 0.61
N GLY A 65 -15.72 1.41 1.78
CA GLY A 65 -15.94 0.22 2.61
C GLY A 65 -14.89 -0.88 2.47
N GLY A 66 -13.94 -0.71 1.55
CA GLY A 66 -12.74 -1.55 1.41
C GLY A 66 -12.63 -2.25 0.06
N PRO A 67 -11.40 -2.66 -0.33
CA PRO A 67 -11.19 -3.41 -1.57
C PRO A 67 -11.76 -4.83 -1.47
N GLY A 68 -12.40 -5.28 -2.55
CA GLY A 68 -12.76 -6.69 -2.72
C GLY A 68 -11.53 -7.59 -2.85
N GLU A 69 -11.72 -8.90 -2.66
CA GLU A 69 -10.62 -9.88 -2.61
C GLU A 69 -9.75 -9.86 -3.88
N GLU A 70 -10.38 -9.81 -5.05
CA GLU A 70 -9.67 -9.81 -6.34
C GLU A 70 -8.68 -8.64 -6.47
N LEU A 71 -9.10 -7.44 -6.06
CA LEU A 71 -8.26 -6.26 -6.10
C LEU A 71 -7.10 -6.36 -5.10
N VAL A 72 -7.33 -6.95 -3.92
CA VAL A 72 -6.25 -7.19 -2.95
C VAL A 72 -5.24 -8.18 -3.51
N GLN A 73 -5.70 -9.28 -4.11
CA GLN A 73 -4.81 -10.27 -4.73
C GLN A 73 -4.00 -9.64 -5.88
N LEU A 74 -4.65 -8.83 -6.73
CA LEU A 74 -3.97 -8.10 -7.80
C LEU A 74 -2.92 -7.12 -7.24
N ALA A 75 -3.26 -6.36 -6.19
CA ALA A 75 -2.35 -5.41 -5.55
C ALA A 75 -1.18 -6.12 -4.83
N ALA A 76 -1.40 -7.33 -4.33
CA ALA A 76 -0.40 -8.13 -3.65
C ALA A 76 0.63 -8.77 -4.61
N ARG A 77 0.31 -8.88 -5.91
CA ARG A 77 1.22 -9.45 -6.92
C ARG A 77 2.53 -8.68 -6.97
N LYS A 78 3.62 -9.44 -7.04
CA LYS A 78 4.96 -8.89 -7.20
C LYS A 78 5.25 -8.64 -8.66
N VAL A 79 5.72 -7.44 -8.97
CA VAL A 79 6.14 -7.04 -10.31
C VAL A 79 7.65 -7.13 -10.42
N ALA A 80 8.13 -7.65 -11.54
CA ALA A 80 9.54 -7.56 -11.89
C ALA A 80 9.80 -6.15 -12.42
N TRP A 81 10.51 -5.34 -11.65
CA TRP A 81 11.06 -4.10 -12.17
C TRP A 81 12.20 -4.48 -13.13
N ARG A 82 12.05 -4.22 -14.42
CA ARG A 82 13.24 -4.12 -15.28
C ARG A 82 13.91 -2.82 -14.87
N GLU A 83 15.09 -2.91 -14.27
CA GLU A 83 16.00 -1.77 -14.20
C GLU A 83 16.14 -1.26 -15.63
N ARG A 84 15.78 0.01 -15.87
CA ARG A 84 16.23 0.65 -17.10
C ARG A 84 17.75 0.74 -16.97
N PRO A 85 18.51 0.29 -17.99
CA PRO A 85 19.96 0.48 -18.00
C PRO A 85 20.32 1.96 -17.88
#